data_AF-A0A645C408-F1
#
_entry.id   AF-A0A645C408-F1
#
_cell.length_a   1.000
_cell.length_b   1.000
_cell.length_c   1.000
_cell.angle_alpha   90.00
_cell.angle_beta   90.00
_cell.angle_gamma   90.00
#
_symmetry.space_group_name_H-M   'P 1'
#
loop_
_entity.id
_entity.type
_entity.pdbx_description
1 polymer ?
#
loop_
_entity_poly.entity_id
_entity_poly.type
_entity_poly.pdbx_seq_one_letter_code
_entity_poly.pdbx_strand_id
1 'polypeptide(L)'
;MIEGTNIIFIINKDGVAQFNSYGSIYSIEEIKEENPKLIDINTAIDTVGSIYTNIITEDKITITDISLEYIPIQNNKNSSEYEMIPSWCFEVEINGFNKKINEESKTINYININAITGEEII
;
A
#
# COMPACT_ATOMS: atom_id res chain seq x y z
N MET A 1 -6.67 2.56 2.49
CA MET A 1 -5.71 3.37 1.69
C MET A 1 -5.09 4.36 2.65
N ILE A 2 -3.81 4.20 2.98
CA ILE A 2 -3.05 5.35 3.46
C ILE A 2 -2.97 6.24 2.23
N GLU A 3 -3.64 7.38 2.23
CA GLU A 3 -3.60 8.30 1.09
C GLU A 3 -2.16 8.79 0.93
N GLY A 4 -1.42 8.14 0.02
CA GLY A 4 -0.12 8.61 -0.40
C GLY A 4 -0.21 10.02 -0.99
N THR A 5 0.93 10.69 -1.11
CA THR A 5 0.98 12.02 -1.70
C THR A 5 0.74 11.93 -3.21
N ASN A 6 -0.35 12.51 -3.70
CA ASN A 6 -0.59 12.69 -5.13
C ASN A 6 -0.30 14.13 -5.53
N ILE A 7 0.73 14.32 -6.35
CA ILE A 7 1.12 15.63 -6.87
C ILE A 7 0.70 15.71 -8.34
N ILE A 8 -0.16 16.67 -8.68
CA ILE A 8 -0.67 16.88 -10.04
C ILE A 8 -0.26 18.26 -10.53
N PHE A 9 0.43 18.30 -11.67
CA PHE A 9 0.73 19.52 -12.40
C PHE A 9 -0.17 19.62 -13.64
N ILE A 10 -0.76 20.78 -13.87
CA ILE A 10 -1.39 21.13 -15.15
C ILE A 10 -0.46 22.11 -15.86
N ILE A 11 -0.04 21.77 -17.06
CA ILE A 11 0.96 22.53 -17.84
C ILE A 11 0.30 23.02 -19.13
N ASN A 12 0.54 24.27 -19.51
CA ASN A 12 0.15 24.84 -20.79
C ASN A 12 1.35 25.47 -21.50
N LYS A 13 1.11 26.14 -22.64
CA LYS A 13 2.16 26.77 -23.46
C LYS A 13 3.04 27.80 -22.72
N ASP A 14 2.55 28.34 -21.61
CA ASP A 14 3.24 29.37 -20.82
C ASP A 14 3.92 28.78 -19.56
N GLY A 15 3.85 27.44 -19.36
CA GLY A 15 4.47 26.73 -18.25
C GLY A 15 3.46 26.05 -17.32
N VAL A 16 3.82 25.91 -16.04
CA VAL A 16 2.93 25.32 -15.02
C VAL A 16 1.75 26.26 -14.78
N ALA A 17 0.56 25.82 -15.21
CA ALA A 17 -0.69 26.54 -15.01
C ALA A 17 -1.31 26.25 -13.64
N GLN A 18 -1.10 25.04 -13.11
CA GLN A 18 -1.62 24.65 -11.80
C GLN A 18 -0.73 23.58 -11.14
N PHE A 19 -0.69 23.63 -9.81
CA PHE A 19 -0.13 22.60 -8.94
C PHE A 19 -1.19 22.22 -7.90
N ASN A 20 -1.49 20.95 -7.78
CA ASN A 20 -2.36 20.40 -6.75
C ASN A 20 -1.63 19.29 -5.99
N SER A 21 -1.75 19.29 -4.67
CA SER A 21 -1.32 18.19 -3.82
C SER A 21 -2.53 17.60 -3.10
N TYR A 22 -2.69 16.29 -3.20
CA TYR A 22 -3.68 15.52 -2.43
C TYR A 22 -2.95 14.57 -1.48
N GLY A 23 -3.47 14.42 -0.27
CA GLY A 23 -2.76 13.72 0.81
C GLY A 23 -1.72 14.60 1.52
N SER A 24 -1.01 14.00 2.46
CA SER A 24 0.01 14.69 3.27
C SER A 24 1.35 14.75 2.52
N ILE A 25 2.07 15.87 2.63
CA ILE A 25 3.47 15.98 2.21
C ILE A 25 4.32 15.98 3.48
N TYR A 26 5.35 15.15 3.50
CA TYR A 26 6.19 14.95 4.68
C TYR A 26 7.58 15.55 4.47
N SER A 27 8.13 16.13 5.55
CA SER A 27 9.53 16.50 5.64
C SER A 27 10.27 15.49 6.50
N ILE A 28 11.48 15.11 6.09
CA ILE A 28 12.34 14.24 6.89
C ILE A 28 12.95 15.08 8.02
N GLU A 29 12.66 14.72 9.26
CA GLU A 29 13.25 15.35 10.45
C GLU A 29 14.41 14.54 11.02
N GLU A 30 14.29 13.21 11.00
CA GLU A 30 15.28 12.28 11.54
C GLU A 30 15.36 11.02 10.67
N ILE A 31 16.57 10.44 10.57
CA ILE A 31 16.80 9.11 10.00
C ILE A 31 17.09 8.16 11.16
N LYS A 32 16.16 7.23 11.43
CA LYS A 32 16.32 6.24 12.51
C LYS A 32 17.35 5.15 12.19
N GLU A 33 17.43 4.73 10.93
CA GLU A 33 18.33 3.68 10.46
C GLU A 33 18.73 3.94 9.00
N GLU A 34 20.02 3.82 8.70
CA GLU A 34 20.53 3.87 7.34
C GLU A 34 20.65 2.47 6.75
N ASN A 35 20.12 2.28 5.54
CA ASN A 35 20.18 1.02 4.77
C ASN A 35 19.67 -0.20 5.56
N PRO A 36 18.43 -0.17 6.07
CA PRO A 36 17.87 -1.31 6.77
C PRO A 36 17.88 -2.54 5.86
N LYS A 37 18.19 -3.71 6.45
CA LYS A 37 18.12 -4.96 5.71
C LYS A 37 16.65 -5.29 5.43
N LEU A 38 16.29 -5.30 4.16
CA LEU A 38 14.93 -5.65 3.73
C LEU A 38 14.78 -7.15 3.53
N ILE A 39 13.57 -7.67 3.77
CA ILE A 39 13.15 -8.98 3.31
C ILE A 39 13.05 -8.99 1.79
N ASP A 40 13.33 -10.14 1.18
CA ASP A 40 13.11 -10.30 -0.26
C ASP A 40 11.62 -10.36 -0.59
N ILE A 41 11.30 -10.12 -1.87
CA ILE A 41 9.91 -10.07 -2.33
C ILE A 41 9.18 -11.41 -2.20
N ASN A 42 9.88 -12.55 -2.30
CA ASN A 42 9.23 -13.86 -2.19
C ASN A 42 8.76 -14.09 -0.75
N THR A 43 9.57 -13.69 0.24
CA THR A 43 9.17 -13.69 1.65
C THR A 43 7.88 -12.88 1.87
N ALA A 44 7.78 -11.70 1.24
CA ALA A 44 6.58 -10.87 1.35
C ALA A 44 5.36 -11.51 0.66
N ILE A 45 5.55 -12.14 -0.51
CA ILE A 45 4.51 -12.90 -1.22
C ILE A 45 4.01 -14.07 -0.36
N ASP A 46 4.91 -14.78 0.32
CA ASP A 46 4.55 -15.89 1.22
C ASP A 46 3.71 -15.41 2.41
N THR A 47 4.04 -14.24 2.98
CA THR A 47 3.21 -13.60 4.02
C THR A 47 1.81 -13.29 3.48
N VAL A 48 1.71 -12.67 2.29
CA VAL A 48 0.41 -12.39 1.67
C VAL A 48 -0.38 -13.67 1.42
N GLY A 49 0.25 -14.71 0.86
CA GLY A 49 -0.37 -16.01 0.64
C GLY A 49 -0.91 -16.62 1.94
N SER A 50 -0.18 -16.46 3.04
CA SER A 50 -0.58 -16.96 4.36
C SER A 50 -1.84 -16.30 4.92
N ILE A 51 -2.09 -15.02 4.60
CA ILE A 51 -3.34 -14.30 4.97
C ILE A 51 -4.56 -15.00 4.34
N TYR A 52 -4.40 -15.49 3.12
CA TYR A 52 -5.48 -16.14 2.37
C TYR A 52 -5.61 -17.65 2.62
N THR A 53 -4.63 -18.31 3.24
CA THR A 53 -4.65 -19.76 3.51
C THR A 53 -5.87 -20.21 4.32
N ASN A 54 -6.40 -19.36 5.20
CA ASN A 54 -7.58 -19.67 6.02
C ASN A 54 -8.91 -19.23 5.40
N ILE A 55 -8.89 -18.60 4.23
CA ILE A 55 -10.09 -18.14 3.54
C ILE A 55 -10.57 -19.25 2.62
N ILE A 56 -11.61 -19.97 3.02
CA ILE A 56 -12.30 -20.94 2.16
C ILE A 56 -13.12 -20.14 1.14
N THR A 57 -12.52 -19.80 0.00
CA THR A 57 -13.20 -19.14 -1.12
C THR A 57 -12.97 -19.90 -2.43
N GLU A 58 -13.99 -19.91 -3.30
CA GLU A 58 -13.88 -20.34 -4.70
C GLU A 58 -13.44 -19.18 -5.61
N ASP A 59 -13.36 -17.96 -5.07
CA ASP A 59 -13.01 -16.76 -5.80
C ASP A 59 -11.55 -16.79 -6.23
N LYS A 60 -11.28 -16.34 -7.45
CA LYS A 60 -9.92 -16.23 -7.97
C LYS A 60 -9.24 -15.00 -7.36
N ILE A 61 -8.18 -15.25 -6.62
CA ILE A 61 -7.32 -14.22 -6.02
C ILE A 61 -6.12 -13.99 -6.95
N THR A 62 -5.80 -12.75 -7.25
CA THR A 62 -4.68 -12.38 -8.13
C THR A 62 -3.99 -11.15 -7.56
N ILE A 63 -2.68 -11.25 -7.31
CA ILE A 63 -1.86 -10.06 -7.05
C ILE A 63 -1.70 -9.33 -8.40
N THR A 64 -2.18 -8.09 -8.47
CA THR A 64 -2.18 -7.28 -9.70
C THR A 64 -1.03 -6.29 -9.74
N ASP A 65 -0.55 -5.84 -8.58
CA ASP A 65 0.59 -4.93 -8.47
C ASP A 65 1.39 -5.17 -7.19
N ILE A 66 2.68 -4.87 -7.26
CA ILE A 66 3.63 -4.95 -6.14
C ILE A 66 4.59 -3.78 -6.23
N SER A 67 4.66 -2.96 -5.19
CA SER A 67 5.60 -1.85 -5.06
C SER A 67 6.35 -1.87 -3.72
N LEU A 68 7.52 -1.23 -3.70
CA LEU A 68 8.26 -0.97 -2.46
C LEU A 68 8.16 0.53 -2.16
N GLU A 69 7.42 0.87 -1.12
CA GLU A 69 7.08 2.25 -0.77
C GLU A 69 7.30 2.52 0.71
N TYR A 70 7.46 3.79 1.08
CA TYR A 70 7.41 4.19 2.49
C TYR A 70 5.97 4.51 2.87
N ILE A 71 5.47 3.87 3.93
CA ILE A 71 4.16 4.17 4.47
C ILE A 71 4.28 4.93 5.80
N PRO A 72 3.49 6.00 5.99
CA PRO A 72 3.46 6.75 7.24
C PRO A 72 2.62 6.04 8.29
N ILE A 73 3.21 5.75 9.45
CA ILE A 73 2.52 5.22 10.63
C ILE A 73 2.55 6.26 11.73
N GLN A 74 1.38 6.55 12.31
CA GLN A 74 1.26 7.51 13.40
C GLN A 74 1.48 6.79 14.73
N ASN A 75 2.61 7.06 15.39
CA ASN A 75 2.94 6.43 16.68
C ASN A 75 2.07 6.93 17.84
N ASN A 76 1.48 8.12 17.72
CA ASN A 76 0.60 8.70 18.73
C ASN A 76 -0.50 9.53 18.06
N LYS A 77 -1.78 9.27 18.38
CA LYS A 77 -2.94 9.93 17.76
C LYS A 77 -2.95 11.47 17.89
N ASN A 78 -2.15 12.02 18.80
CA ASN A 78 -2.08 13.45 19.09
C ASN A 78 -0.80 14.14 18.57
N SER A 79 0.14 13.43 17.93
CA SER A 79 1.34 14.04 17.34
C SER A 79 1.19 14.22 15.83
N SER A 80 1.81 15.27 15.28
CA SER A 80 2.00 15.47 13.83
C SER A 80 3.16 14.65 13.26
N GLU A 81 3.81 13.84 14.10
CA GLU A 81 4.98 13.04 13.76
C GLU A 81 4.53 11.68 13.22
N TYR A 82 5.13 11.30 12.09
CA TYR A 82 4.92 10.03 11.44
C TYR A 82 6.22 9.27 11.34
N GLU A 83 6.17 7.98 11.63
CA GLU A 83 7.24 7.05 11.32
C GLU A 83 7.05 6.52 9.91
N MET A 84 8.06 6.70 9.07
CA MET A 84 8.06 6.17 7.70
C MET A 84 8.64 4.77 7.71
N ILE A 85 7.81 3.77 7.41
CA ILE A 85 8.22 2.37 7.37
C ILE A 85 8.33 1.92 5.90
N PRO A 86 9.46 1.35 5.46
CA PRO A 86 9.53 0.73 4.14
C PRO A 86 8.61 -0.50 4.12
N SER A 87 7.78 -0.61 3.09
CA SER A 87 6.75 -1.61 2.98
C SER A 87 6.64 -2.16 1.55
N TRP A 88 6.49 -3.48 1.45
CA TRP A 88 6.00 -4.11 0.23
C TRP A 88 4.48 -3.94 0.18
N CYS A 89 4.00 -3.13 -0.76
CA CYS A 89 2.61 -2.83 -0.98
C CYS A 89 2.07 -3.73 -2.09
N PHE A 90 0.98 -4.46 -1.80
CA PHE A 90 0.35 -5.39 -2.71
C PHE A 90 -1.05 -4.90 -3.06
N GLU A 91 -1.35 -4.84 -4.35
CA GLU A 91 -2.73 -4.79 -4.83
C GLU A 91 -3.21 -6.22 -5.11
N VAL A 92 -4.31 -6.60 -4.49
CA VAL A 92 -4.90 -7.94 -4.62
C VAL A 92 -6.33 -7.83 -5.13
N GLU A 93 -6.53 -8.40 -6.31
CA GLU A 93 -7.83 -8.52 -6.94
C GLU A 93 -8.48 -9.86 -6.58
N ILE A 94 -9.70 -9.80 -6.05
CA ILE A 94 -10.54 -10.96 -5.74
C ILE A 94 -11.72 -10.94 -6.69
N ASN A 95 -11.73 -11.90 -7.62
CA ASN A 95 -12.78 -12.09 -8.60
C ASN A 95 -13.69 -13.25 -8.17
N GLY A 96 -14.91 -12.90 -7.79
CA GLY A 96 -15.93 -13.84 -7.35
C GLY A 96 -17.22 -13.77 -8.16
N PHE A 97 -18.18 -14.60 -7.77
CA PHE A 97 -19.51 -14.61 -8.38
C PHE A 97 -20.60 -14.42 -7.33
N ASN A 98 -21.39 -13.35 -7.45
CA ASN A 98 -22.47 -13.08 -6.53
C ASN A 98 -23.75 -13.82 -6.95
N LYS A 99 -23.98 -14.98 -6.35
CA LYS A 99 -25.15 -15.85 -6.61
C LYS A 99 -26.51 -15.16 -6.37
N LYS A 100 -26.59 -14.10 -5.57
CA LYS A 100 -27.88 -13.43 -5.26
C LYS A 100 -28.36 -12.51 -6.38
N ILE A 101 -27.43 -11.88 -7.10
CA ILE A 101 -27.72 -10.95 -8.20
C ILE A 101 -27.30 -11.51 -9.56
N ASN A 102 -26.68 -12.69 -9.59
CA ASN A 102 -26.24 -13.39 -10.79
C ASN A 102 -25.25 -12.56 -11.63
N GLU A 103 -24.27 -11.95 -10.95
CA GLU A 103 -23.27 -11.07 -11.55
C GLU A 103 -21.87 -11.39 -11.00
N GLU A 104 -20.86 -11.11 -11.83
CA GLU A 104 -19.45 -11.13 -11.43
C GLU A 104 -19.19 -10.00 -10.41
N SER A 105 -18.38 -10.28 -9.40
CA SER A 105 -17.95 -9.31 -8.41
C SER A 105 -16.44 -9.20 -8.41
N LYS A 106 -15.93 -7.97 -8.44
CA LYS A 106 -14.50 -7.67 -8.33
C LYS A 106 -14.26 -6.80 -7.10
N THR A 107 -13.39 -7.26 -6.22
CA THR A 107 -12.94 -6.51 -5.04
C THR A 107 -11.43 -6.28 -5.16
N ILE A 108 -10.98 -5.06 -4.89
CA ILE A 108 -9.56 -4.71 -4.82
C ILE A 108 -9.21 -4.46 -3.36
N ASN A 109 -8.26 -5.24 -2.85
CA ASN A 109 -7.69 -5.10 -1.52
C ASN A 109 -6.25 -4.61 -1.64
N TYR A 110 -5.81 -3.86 -0.63
CA TYR A 110 -4.43 -3.42 -0.51
C TYR A 110 -3.85 -4.02 0.76
N ILE A 111 -2.72 -4.71 0.65
CA ILE A 111 -2.01 -5.32 1.78
C ILE A 111 -0.61 -4.72 1.85
N ASN A 112 -0.24 -4.25 3.03
CA ASN A 112 1.09 -3.67 3.27
C ASN A 112 1.87 -4.63 4.17
N ILE A 113 3.01 -5.11 3.71
CA ILE A 113 3.93 -5.94 4.49
C ILE A 113 5.14 -5.07 4.87
N ASN A 114 5.49 -5.02 6.14
CA ASN A 114 6.69 -4.34 6.61
C ASN A 114 7.92 -4.97 5.95
N ALA A 115 8.67 -4.19 5.19
CA ALA A 115 9.80 -4.69 4.43
C ALA A 115 11.01 -5.04 5.33
N ILE A 116 11.00 -4.68 6.62
CA ILE A 116 12.03 -5.04 7.60
C ILE A 116 11.62 -6.30 8.37
N THR A 117 10.38 -6.36 8.86
CA THR A 117 9.93 -7.46 9.75
C THR A 117 9.24 -8.60 9.01
N GLY A 118 8.68 -8.35 7.83
CA GLY A 118 7.86 -9.30 7.08
C GLY A 118 6.43 -9.47 7.62
N GLU A 119 6.04 -8.67 8.60
CA GLU A 119 4.69 -8.69 9.20
C GLU A 119 3.73 -7.77 8.45
N GLU A 120 2.43 -8.12 8.42
CA GLU A 120 1.39 -7.25 7.89
C GLU A 120 1.24 -5.98 8.73
N ILE A 121 1.06 -4.84 8.05
CA ILE A 121 0.79 -3.55 8.66
C ILE A 121 -0.71 -3.27 8.59
N ILE A 122 -1.35 -3.17 9.77
CA ILE A 122 -2.80 -3.03 9.98
C ILE A 122 -3.17 -1.60 10.36
#